data_AF-A0A958P2Y7-F1
#
_entry.id   AF-A0A958P2Y7-F1
#
_cell.length_a   1.000
_cell.length_b   1.000
_cell.length_c   1.000
_cell.angle_alpha   90.00
_cell.angle_beta   90.00
_cell.angle_gamma   90.00
#
_symmetry.space_group_name_H-M   'P 1'
#
loop_
_entity.id
_entity.type
_entity.pdbx_description
1 polymer ?
#
loop_
_entity_poly.entity_id
_entity_poly.type
_entity_poly.pdbx_seq_one_letter_code
_entity_poly.pdbx_strand_id
1 'polypeptide(L)' 'FLELPNDLDIIVDFSSCKLVDHSFLTFITQFKNNFDESDFSGHMTIIGLDNHKSLSKHPLSTKKLIIK' A
#
# COMPACT_ATOMS: atom_id res chain seq x y z
N PHE A 1 -20.21 -6.66 -8.34
CA PHE A 1 -19.47 -5.63 -7.59
C PHE A 1 -19.27 -6.18 -6.18
N LEU A 2 -18.05 -6.18 -5.65
CA LEU A 2 -17.85 -6.55 -4.25
C LEU A 2 -18.36 -5.38 -3.40
N GLU A 3 -19.48 -5.58 -2.71
CA GLU A 3 -19.88 -4.70 -1.62
C GLU A 3 -19.12 -5.16 -0.37
N LEU A 4 -18.20 -4.32 0.10
CA LEU A 4 -17.49 -4.56 1.36
C LEU A 4 -18.37 -4.02 2.50
N PRO A 5 -18.53 -4.77 3.61
CA PRO A 5 -19.23 -4.28 4.78
C PRO A 5 -18.58 -3.01 5.34
N ASN A 6 -19.39 -2.05 5.79
CA ASN A 6 -18.92 -0.72 6.19
C ASN A 6 -18.01 -0.69 7.43
N ASP A 7 -18.04 -1.75 8.24
CA ASP A 7 -17.35 -1.84 9.52
C ASP A 7 -16.17 -2.84 9.49
N LEU A 8 -15.66 -3.14 8.30
CA LEU A 8 -14.66 -4.20 8.12
C LEU A 8 -13.24 -3.61 8.07
N ASP A 9 -12.39 -4.06 8.99
CA ASP A 9 -10.97 -3.74 8.94
C ASP A 9 -10.27 -4.52 7.82
N ILE A 10 -9.62 -3.80 6.92
CA ILE A 10 -8.96 -4.36 5.74
C ILE A 10 -7.45 -4.32 5.95
N ILE A 11 -6.80 -5.47 5.88
CA ILE A 11 -5.34 -5.59 5.85
C ILE A 11 -4.91 -5.94 4.44
N VAL A 12 -4.11 -5.07 3.82
CA VAL A 12 -3.48 -5.31 2.52
C VAL A 12 -2.03 -5.69 2.75
N ASP A 13 -1.70 -6.96 2.48
CA ASP A 13 -0.37 -7.51 2.72
C ASP A 13 0.49 -7.54 1.44
N PHE A 14 1.55 -6.72 1.41
CA PHE A 14 2.56 -6.69 0.35
C PHE A 14 3.86 -7.40 0.73
N SER A 15 3.89 -8.19 1.81
CA SER A 15 5.09 -8.93 2.25
C SER A 15 5.65 -9.86 1.16
N SER A 16 4.81 -10.40 0.29
CA SER A 16 5.21 -11.23 -0.86
C SER A 16 5.56 -10.42 -2.11
N CYS A 17 5.37 -9.10 -2.10
CA CYS A 17 5.65 -8.24 -3.23
C CYS A 17 7.16 -8.02 -3.37
N LYS A 18 7.72 -8.27 -4.56
CA LYS A 18 9.18 -8.19 -4.77
C LYS A 18 9.64 -6.83 -5.28
N LEU A 19 8.80 -6.18 -6.07
CA LEU A 19 9.10 -4.96 -6.80
C LEU A 19 7.87 -4.06 -6.79
N VAL A 20 8.07 -2.81 -6.42
CA VAL A 20 7.03 -1.80 -6.37
C VAL A 20 7.60 -0.51 -6.95
N ASP A 21 6.90 0.10 -7.89
CA ASP A 21 7.32 1.39 -8.46
C ASP A 21 6.72 2.58 -7.68
N HIS A 22 7.16 3.78 -8.06
CA HIS A 22 6.67 5.00 -7.44
C HIS A 22 5.17 5.23 -7.69
N SER A 23 4.69 4.96 -8.91
CA SER A 23 3.27 5.13 -9.28
C SER A 23 2.35 4.30 -8.40
N PHE A 24 2.73 3.05 -8.11
CA PHE A 24 1.97 2.16 -7.24
C PHE A 24 1.98 2.65 -5.80
N LEU A 25 3.13 3.12 -5.28
CA LEU A 25 3.20 3.67 -3.93
C LEU A 25 2.33 4.92 -3.77
N THR A 26 2.33 5.80 -4.77
CA THR A 26 1.43 6.95 -4.80
C THR A 26 -0.03 6.50 -4.82
N PHE A 27 -0.37 5.57 -5.71
CA PHE A 27 -1.72 5.02 -5.83
C PHE A 27 -2.22 4.41 -4.51
N ILE A 28 -1.44 3.53 -3.87
CA ILE A 28 -1.89 2.82 -2.67
C ILE A 28 -2.01 3.76 -1.46
N THR A 29 -1.16 4.78 -1.39
CA THR A 29 -1.26 5.83 -0.35
C THR A 29 -2.53 6.66 -0.53
N GLN A 30 -2.81 7.09 -1.77
CA GLN A 30 -4.03 7.83 -2.09
C GLN A 30 -5.27 6.97 -1.85
N PHE A 31 -5.23 5.69 -2.23
CA PHE A 31 -6.32 4.74 -2.02
C PHE A 31 -6.63 4.55 -0.53
N LYS A 32 -5.59 4.41 0.31
CA LYS A 32 -5.75 4.33 1.76
C LYS A 32 -6.39 5.59 2.34
N ASN A 33 -5.89 6.78 1.97
CA ASN A 33 -6.42 8.04 2.48
C ASN A 33 -7.89 8.22 2.07
N ASN A 34 -8.24 7.91 0.82
CA ASN A 34 -9.63 7.97 0.37
C ASN A 34 -10.54 6.98 1.11
N PHE A 35 -10.02 5.82 1.49
CA PHE A 35 -10.75 4.83 2.27
C PHE A 35 -10.99 5.34 3.70
N ASP A 36 -9.96 5.87 4.35
CA ASP A 36 -10.07 6.44 5.71
C ASP A 36 -10.92 7.73 5.77
N GLU A 37 -10.96 8.51 4.68
CA GLU A 37 -11.79 9.72 4.57
C GLU A 37 -13.26 9.42 4.22
N SER A 38 -13.56 8.21 3.74
CA SER A 38 -14.93 7.81 3.45
C SER A 38 -15.71 7.58 4.75
N ASP A 39 -17.04 7.69 4.71
CA ASP A 39 -17.93 7.44 5.87
C ASP A 39 -17.90 5.97 6.37
N PHE A 40 -16.93 5.16 5.93
CA PHE A 40 -16.70 3.80 6.40
C PHE A 40 -16.11 3.82 7.82
N SER A 41 -16.63 2.97 8.70
CA SER A 41 -16.09 2.77 10.06
C SER A 41 -14.88 1.84 10.07
N GLY A 42 -14.67 1.05 9.03
CA GLY A 42 -13.55 0.13 8.92
C GLY A 42 -12.23 0.85 8.64
N HIS A 43 -11.11 0.34 9.17
CA HIS A 43 -9.78 0.89 8.90
C HIS A 43 -9.02 0.08 7.86
N MET A 44 -8.28 0.77 6.98
CA MET A 44 -7.36 0.12 6.06
C MET A 44 -5.92 0.18 6.57
N THR A 45 -5.30 -0.98 6.73
CA THR A 45 -3.88 -1.11 7.10
C THR A 45 -3.10 -1.72 5.94
N ILE A 46 -1.98 -1.09 5.58
CA ILE A 46 -1.06 -1.60 4.57
C ILE A 46 0.20 -2.10 5.28
N ILE A 47 0.59 -3.35 5.02
CA ILE A 47 1.79 -3.96 5.61
C ILE A 47 2.76 -4.45 4.52
N GLY A 48 4.04 -4.61 4.87
CA GLY A 48 5.05 -5.22 3.99
C GLY A 48 5.71 -4.29 2.97
N LEU A 49 5.28 -3.03 2.86
CA LEU A 49 5.94 -2.03 2.00
C LEU A 49 7.18 -1.38 2.65
N ASP A 50 7.32 -1.41 3.97
CA ASP A 50 8.43 -0.75 4.71
C ASP A 50 9.81 -1.30 4.36
N ASN A 51 9.86 -2.57 3.94
CA ASN A 51 11.10 -3.26 3.57
C ASN A 51 11.54 -2.93 2.13
N HIS A 52 10.78 -2.12 1.38
CA HIS A 52 11.11 -1.75 0.01
C HIS A 52 12.06 -0.56 -0.05
N LYS A 53 13.30 -0.76 -0.53
CA LYS A 53 14.28 0.32 -0.73
C LYS A 53 14.45 0.69 -2.19
N SER A 54 14.65 1.98 -2.46
CA SER A 54 14.95 2.47 -3.81
C SER A 54 16.22 1.82 -4.37
N LEU A 55 16.15 1.34 -5.61
CA LEU A 55 17.29 0.72 -6.30
C LEU A 55 18.33 1.73 -6.80
N SER A 56 18.01 3.03 -6.79
CA SER A 56 18.89 4.11 -7.21
C SER A 56 18.57 5.41 -6.47
N LYS A 57 19.43 6.43 -6.65
CA LYS A 57 19.23 7.78 -6.11
C LYS A 57 18.20 8.61 -6.88
N HIS A 58 17.61 8.05 -7.94
CA HIS A 58 16.61 8.76 -8.74
C HIS A 58 15.29 8.90 -7.96
N PRO A 59 14.59 10.04 -8.01
CA PRO A 59 13.33 10.24 -7.28
C PRO A 59 12.25 9.21 -7.65
N LEU A 60 12.22 8.81 -8.93
CA LEU A 60 11.27 7.82 -9.47
C LEU A 60 11.82 6.38 -9.47
N SER A 61 12.85 6.10 -8.66
CA SER A 61 13.45 4.78 -8.62
C SER A 61 12.45 3.73 -8.11
N THR A 62 12.36 2.61 -8.84
CA THR A 62 11.65 1.41 -8.39
C THR A 62 12.23 0.95 -7.05
N LYS A 63 11.35 0.56 -6.13
CA LYS A 63 11.75 -0.01 -4.84
C LYS A 63 11.66 -1.53 -4.89
N LYS A 64 12.68 -2.19 -4.32
CA LYS A 64 12.76 -3.64 -4.23
C LYS A 64 12.68 -4.07 -2.78
N LEU A 65 11.96 -5.14 -2.52
CA LEU A 65 11.91 -5.77 -1.21
C LEU A 65 13.32 -6.21 -0.78
N ILE A 66 13.75 -5.74 0.38
CA ILE A 66 14.96 -6.25 1.05
C ILE A 66 14.51 -7.24 2.12
N ILE A 67 14.74 -8.52 1.84
CA ILE A 67 14.61 -9.58 2.83
C ILE A 67 15.89 -9.54 3.66
N LYS A 68 15.76 -9.32 4.97
CA LYS A 68 16.87 -9.31 5.92
C LYS A 68 17.24 -10.73 6.32
#